data_AF-A0A382VSN9-F1
#
_entry.id   AF-A0A382VSN9-F1
#
_cell.length_a   1.000
_cell.length_b   1.000
_cell.length_c   1.000
_cell.angle_alpha   90.00
_cell.angle_beta   90.00
_cell.angle_gamma   90.00
#
_symmetry.space_group_name_H-M   'P 1'
#
loop_
_entity.id
_entity.type
_entity.pdbx_description
1 polymer ?
#
loop_
_entity_poly.entity_id
_entity_poly.type
_entity_poly.pdbx_seq_one_letter_code
_entity_poly.pdbx_strand_id
1 'polypeptide(L)'
;MNKKNDLKILKFPNNIAQLEKQVEAILFAAEEPLDIESIQEKLKARANISKILDSLEKQYKNRGINLVCIAKKWSFRTASNLSKFMNLQSFTKKKLSKAAIETLAIIVYHQPVTRSEIEEIRGVSFATGTLDILLELNWVRPSGRKNVPGKPIQYITTDDFLSHFNLQKLTDLPNVEELGSAGLIDNSNIDTTIFGTGKLYKEKMEEKKENLYSNIDDMLNQSLELEEE
;
A
#
# COMPACT_ATOMS: atom_id res chain seq x y z
N MET A 1 -3.68 53.22 -2.97
CA MET A 1 -4.46 52.12 -2.34
C MET A 1 -3.51 50.97 -2.05
N ASN A 2 -3.11 50.82 -0.79
CA ASN A 2 -2.21 49.77 -0.32
C ASN A 2 -2.94 48.42 -0.30
N LYS A 3 -2.69 47.56 -1.29
CA LYS A 3 -2.94 46.12 -1.13
C LYS A 3 -1.85 45.59 -0.20
N LYS A 4 -2.16 45.51 1.10
CA LYS A 4 -1.37 44.70 2.04
C LYS A 4 -1.33 43.29 1.44
N ASN A 5 -0.15 42.86 1.02
CA ASN A 5 0.11 41.48 0.66
C ASN A 5 -0.10 40.64 1.92
N ASP A 6 -1.29 40.07 2.07
CA ASP A 6 -1.60 38.98 3.00
C ASP A 6 -0.87 37.70 2.54
N LEU A 7 0.47 37.78 2.43
CA LEU A 7 1.29 36.60 2.38
C LEU A 7 1.13 35.96 3.77
N LYS A 8 0.32 34.90 3.84
CA LYS A 8 0.27 34.01 5.00
C LYS A 8 1.63 33.33 5.10
N ILE A 9 2.59 34.02 5.73
CA ILE A 9 3.94 33.52 5.94
C ILE A 9 3.82 32.28 6.83
N LEU A 10 4.39 31.18 6.34
CA LEU A 10 4.44 29.91 7.04
C LEU A 10 5.23 30.09 8.33
N LYS A 11 4.55 30.01 9.48
CA LYS A 11 5.19 30.06 10.80
C LYS A 11 5.52 28.65 11.25
N PHE A 12 6.80 28.30 11.24
CA PHE A 12 7.26 27.09 11.91
C PHE A 12 7.26 27.31 13.43
N PRO A 13 6.97 26.28 14.23
CA PRO A 13 7.15 26.38 15.67
C PRO A 13 8.63 26.65 15.97
N ASN A 14 8.94 27.73 16.69
CA ASN A 14 10.32 28.08 17.03
C ASN A 14 10.88 27.19 18.16
N ASN A 15 10.01 26.50 18.90
CA ASN A 15 10.37 25.67 20.05
C ASN A 15 10.13 24.18 19.75
N ILE A 16 10.81 23.66 18.74
CA ILE A 16 10.84 22.23 18.42
C ILE A 16 11.93 21.58 19.26
N ALA A 17 11.63 20.45 19.90
CA ALA A 17 12.62 19.67 20.65
C ALA A 17 13.80 19.30 19.74
N GLN A 18 15.04 19.38 20.25
CA GLN A 18 16.25 19.10 19.45
C GLN A 18 16.20 17.74 18.74
N LEU A 19 15.60 16.74 19.37
CA LEU A 19 15.42 15.39 18.81
C LEU A 19 14.48 15.36 17.61
N GLU A 20 13.41 16.16 17.61
CA GLU A 20 12.46 16.22 16.50
C GLU A 20 13.10 16.83 15.25
N LYS A 21 13.94 17.87 15.41
CA LYS A 21 14.75 18.42 14.31
C LYS A 21 15.73 17.41 13.73
N GLN A 22 16.33 16.58 14.59
CA GLN A 22 17.26 15.53 14.15
C GLN A 22 16.54 14.44 13.36
N VAL A 23 15.38 13.98 13.84
CA VAL A 23 14.56 12.98 13.13
C VAL A 23 14.08 13.54 11.79
N GLU A 24 13.61 14.78 11.76
CA GLU A 24 13.22 15.47 10.53
C GLU A 24 14.37 15.52 9.51
N ALA A 25 15.57 15.90 9.94
CA ALA A 25 16.75 15.95 9.09
C ALA A 25 17.16 14.55 8.59
N ILE A 26 17.09 13.52 9.43
CA ILE A 26 17.39 12.14 9.06
C ILE A 26 16.42 11.65 7.97
N LEU A 27 15.12 11.89 8.14
CA LEU A 27 14.08 11.49 7.18
C LEU A 27 14.19 12.25 5.86
N PHE A 28 14.53 13.55 5.92
CA PHE A 28 14.70 14.36 4.72
C PHE A 28 15.94 13.95 3.91
N ALA A 29 17.02 13.55 4.58
CA ALA A 29 18.26 13.12 3.94
C ALA A 29 18.25 11.65 3.48
N ALA A 30 17.23 10.88 3.85
CA ALA A 30 17.14 9.46 3.50
C ALA A 30 16.78 9.27 2.03
N GLU A 31 17.55 8.44 1.31
CA GLU A 31 17.23 8.03 -0.07
C GLU A 31 16.07 7.03 -0.13
N GLU A 32 15.92 6.22 0.93
CA GLU A 32 14.91 5.17 1.04
C GLU A 32 14.03 5.38 2.29
N PRO A 33 12.77 4.91 2.30
CA PRO A 33 11.92 4.94 3.49
C PRO A 33 12.54 4.19 4.67
N LEU A 34 12.53 4.80 5.85
CA LEU A 34 13.20 4.28 7.04
C LEU A 34 12.17 3.72 8.05
N ASP A 35 12.45 2.55 8.62
CA ASP A 35 11.70 2.06 9.77
C ASP A 35 12.17 2.75 11.07
N ILE A 36 11.40 2.54 12.15
CA ILE A 36 11.68 3.16 13.46
C ILE A 36 13.07 2.74 13.97
N GLU A 37 13.47 1.50 13.72
CA GLU A 37 14.76 0.93 14.16
C GLU A 37 15.94 1.63 13.45
N SER A 38 15.86 1.83 12.14
CA SER A 38 16.88 2.55 11.37
C SER A 38 17.02 4.02 11.81
N ILE A 39 15.90 4.68 12.11
CA ILE A 39 15.91 6.06 12.63
C ILE A 39 16.57 6.08 14.01
N GLN A 40 16.26 5.10 14.86
CA GLN A 40 16.80 4.94 16.21
C GLN A 40 18.31 4.72 16.21
N GLU A 41 18.82 3.93 15.27
CA GLU A 41 20.24 3.68 15.08
C GLU A 41 20.98 4.96 14.64
N LYS A 42 20.43 5.68 13.65
CA LYS A 42 21.03 6.93 13.15
C LYS A 42 21.04 8.06 14.18
N LEU A 43 20.00 8.14 15.02
CA LEU A 43 19.87 9.16 16.06
C LEU A 43 20.90 8.98 17.20
N LYS A 44 21.41 7.75 17.41
CA LYS A 44 22.36 7.39 18.48
C LYS A 44 21.91 7.77 19.90
N ALA A 45 20.61 7.99 20.11
CA ALA A 45 20.03 8.39 21.40
C ALA A 45 18.67 7.72 21.61
N ARG A 46 18.42 7.14 22.80
CA ARG A 46 17.12 6.55 23.13
C ARG A 46 16.06 7.64 23.21
N ALA A 47 15.14 7.65 22.25
CA ALA A 47 14.04 8.60 22.18
C ALA A 47 12.73 7.86 21.86
N ASN A 48 11.60 8.47 22.20
CA ASN A 48 10.32 7.95 21.75
C ASN A 48 10.06 8.42 20.31
N ILE A 49 10.62 7.69 19.34
CA ILE A 49 10.54 8.05 17.92
C ILE A 49 9.09 8.03 17.42
N SER A 50 8.25 7.09 17.89
CA SER A 50 6.84 7.04 17.49
C SER A 50 6.12 8.36 17.78
N LYS A 51 6.29 8.91 18.99
CA LYS A 51 5.68 10.22 19.35
C LYS A 51 6.22 11.37 18.51
N ILE A 52 7.50 11.33 18.15
CA ILE A 52 8.13 12.35 17.30
C ILE A 52 7.56 12.27 15.88
N LEU A 53 7.44 11.07 15.32
CA LEU A 53 6.87 10.85 13.99
C LEU A 53 5.40 11.29 13.92
N ASP A 54 4.59 10.97 14.94
CA ASP A 54 3.20 11.43 15.02
C ASP A 54 3.08 12.96 15.09
N SER A 55 4.02 13.63 15.79
CA SER A 55 4.10 15.09 15.83
C SER A 55 4.42 15.66 14.45
N LEU A 56 5.47 15.13 13.81
CA LEU A 56 5.90 15.56 12.48
C LEU A 56 4.81 15.33 11.43
N GLU A 57 4.13 14.19 11.44
CA GLU A 57 3.02 13.89 10.53
C GLU A 57 1.92 14.96 10.62
N LYS A 58 1.50 15.31 11.84
CA LYS A 58 0.49 16.36 12.08
C LYS A 58 0.96 17.74 11.58
N GLN A 59 2.22 18.09 11.83
CA GLN A 59 2.78 19.37 11.40
C GLN A 59 2.90 19.48 9.88
N TYR A 60 3.15 18.36 9.20
CA TYR A 60 3.36 18.29 7.76
C TYR A 60 2.10 17.99 6.95
N LYS A 61 0.99 17.57 7.58
CA LYS A 61 -0.26 17.16 6.91
C LYS A 61 -0.81 18.14 5.87
N ASN A 62 -0.77 19.45 6.14
CA ASN A 62 -1.34 20.49 5.26
C ASN A 62 -0.28 21.21 4.41
N ARG A 63 0.92 20.65 4.32
CA ARG A 63 2.05 21.25 3.60
C ARG A 63 2.22 20.61 2.23
N GLY A 64 3.09 21.20 1.39
CA GLY A 64 3.39 20.65 0.07
C GLY A 64 4.25 19.38 0.10
N ILE A 65 4.87 19.07 1.24
CA ILE A 65 5.46 17.78 1.55
C ILE A 65 4.76 17.21 2.78
N ASN A 66 4.49 15.92 2.76
CA ASN A 66 3.84 15.21 3.86
C ASN A 66 4.75 14.08 4.32
N LEU A 67 4.79 13.86 5.63
CA LEU A 67 5.39 12.66 6.19
C LEU A 67 4.37 11.52 6.04
N VAL A 68 4.78 10.40 5.44
CA VAL A 68 3.91 9.25 5.18
C VAL A 68 4.57 8.00 5.74
N CYS A 69 3.78 7.19 6.44
CA CYS A 69 4.17 5.84 6.83
C CYS A 69 3.58 4.84 5.83
N ILE A 70 4.37 3.98 5.19
CA ILE A 70 3.93 2.87 4.33
C ILE A 70 4.68 1.62 4.74
N ALA A 71 3.98 0.51 4.97
CA ALA A 71 4.58 -0.76 5.40
C ALA A 71 5.54 -0.60 6.59
N LYS A 72 5.14 0.22 7.59
CA LYS A 72 5.92 0.58 8.80
C LYS A 72 7.20 1.39 8.54
N LYS A 73 7.44 1.83 7.30
CA LYS A 73 8.55 2.71 6.93
C LYS A 73 8.04 4.12 6.70
N TRP A 74 8.83 5.10 7.10
CA TRP A 74 8.50 6.52 7.07
C TRP A 74 9.36 7.25 6.04
N SER A 75 8.72 8.12 5.25
CA SER A 75 9.44 9.02 4.34
C SER A 75 8.66 10.31 4.06
N PHE A 76 9.38 11.37 3.68
CA PHE A 76 8.75 12.56 3.13
C PHE A 76 8.38 12.34 1.67
N ARG A 77 7.15 12.70 1.32
CA ARG A 77 6.63 12.65 -0.05
C ARG A 77 5.97 13.97 -0.41
N THR A 78 5.89 14.24 -1.71
CA THR A 78 5.14 15.40 -2.21
C THR A 78 3.65 15.19 -1.96
N ALA A 79 2.95 16.27 -1.62
CA ALA A 79 1.52 16.20 -1.36
C ALA A 79 0.76 15.81 -2.63
N SER A 80 -0.19 14.87 -2.50
CA SER A 80 -0.93 14.29 -3.63
C SER A 80 -1.74 15.30 -4.43
N ASN A 81 -2.18 16.40 -3.79
CA ASN A 81 -2.86 17.50 -4.47
C ASN A 81 -1.95 18.36 -5.36
N LEU A 82 -0.62 18.24 -5.22
CA LEU A 82 0.37 19.02 -5.96
C LEU A 82 1.06 18.24 -7.08
N SER A 83 0.65 17.00 -7.37
CA SER A 83 1.28 16.14 -8.39
C SER A 83 1.37 16.80 -9.77
N LYS A 84 0.45 17.70 -10.13
CA LYS A 84 0.45 18.43 -11.40
C LYS A 84 1.72 19.25 -11.65
N PHE A 85 2.37 19.72 -10.58
CA PHE A 85 3.59 20.53 -10.65
C PHE A 85 4.86 19.68 -10.76
N MET A 86 4.77 18.38 -10.48
CA MET A 86 5.92 17.46 -10.41
C MET A 86 6.24 16.79 -11.76
N ASN A 87 5.64 17.26 -12.87
CA ASN A 87 5.88 16.74 -14.23
C ASN A 87 7.22 17.17 -14.85
N LEU A 88 8.03 17.96 -14.15
CA LEU A 88 9.32 18.40 -14.66
C LEU A 88 10.37 17.31 -14.41
N GLN A 89 10.85 16.73 -15.51
CA GLN A 89 11.94 15.74 -15.59
C GLN A 89 11.56 14.29 -15.28
N SER A 90 10.54 13.78 -15.96
CA SER A 90 10.54 12.36 -16.31
C SER A 90 11.68 12.09 -17.29
N PHE A 91 12.90 11.86 -16.79
CA PHE A 91 13.79 10.92 -17.47
C PHE A 91 12.93 9.69 -17.70
N THR A 92 12.74 9.31 -18.96
CA THR A 92 11.96 8.13 -19.35
C THR A 92 12.52 6.92 -18.60
N LYS A 93 12.01 6.67 -17.39
CA LYS A 93 12.06 5.35 -16.77
C LYS A 93 11.35 4.49 -17.80
N LYS A 94 12.06 3.54 -18.40
CA LYS A 94 11.51 2.63 -19.40
C LYS A 94 10.18 2.11 -18.85
N LYS A 95 9.07 2.49 -19.48
CA LYS A 95 7.75 2.04 -19.06
C LYS A 95 7.78 0.51 -19.11
N LEU A 96 7.23 -0.14 -18.08
CA LEU A 96 7.05 -1.57 -18.11
C LEU A 96 6.25 -1.96 -19.36
N SER A 97 6.64 -3.06 -20.00
CA SER A 97 5.90 -3.60 -21.13
C SER A 97 4.51 -4.02 -20.65
N LYS A 98 3.54 -4.07 -21.58
CA LYS A 98 2.19 -4.54 -21.27
C LYS A 98 2.21 -5.94 -20.64
N ALA A 99 3.06 -6.84 -21.14
CA ALA A 99 3.25 -8.18 -20.59
C ALA A 99 3.77 -8.16 -19.14
N ALA A 100 4.67 -7.23 -18.79
CA ALA A 100 5.17 -7.10 -17.42
C ALA A 100 4.10 -6.56 -16.46
N ILE A 101 3.29 -5.61 -16.92
CA ILE A 101 2.16 -5.07 -16.13
C ILE A 101 1.10 -6.15 -15.89
N GLU A 102 0.73 -6.92 -16.92
CA GLU A 102 -0.20 -8.06 -16.80
C GLU A 102 0.32 -9.11 -15.81
N THR A 103 1.59 -9.49 -15.93
CA THR A 103 2.24 -10.44 -15.03
C THR A 103 2.23 -9.93 -13.59
N LEU A 104 2.60 -8.66 -13.39
CA LEU A 104 2.60 -8.04 -12.07
C LEU A 104 1.19 -8.06 -11.47
N ALA A 105 0.17 -7.69 -12.24
CA ALA A 105 -1.22 -7.72 -11.80
C ALA A 105 -1.64 -9.12 -11.34
N ILE A 106 -1.31 -10.17 -12.10
CA ILE A 106 -1.62 -11.55 -11.69
C ILE A 106 -0.93 -11.90 -10.38
N ILE A 107 0.36 -11.59 -10.23
CA ILE A 107 1.08 -11.87 -8.97
C ILE A 107 0.42 -11.13 -7.80
N VAL A 108 0.08 -9.86 -7.98
CA VAL A 108 -0.54 -9.02 -6.96
C VAL A 108 -1.88 -9.57 -6.48
N TYR A 109 -2.74 -10.04 -7.39
CA TYR A 109 -4.07 -10.56 -7.06
C TYR A 109 -4.11 -12.07 -6.71
N HIS A 110 -3.08 -12.83 -7.05
CA HIS A 110 -3.05 -14.31 -6.88
C HIS A 110 -1.93 -14.84 -5.99
N GLN A 111 -1.08 -13.97 -5.46
CA GLN A 111 -0.01 -14.42 -4.59
C GLN A 111 -0.52 -15.22 -3.38
N PRO A 112 0.21 -16.26 -2.94
CA PRO A 112 1.46 -16.75 -3.52
C PRO A 112 1.24 -17.61 -4.78
N VAL A 113 1.86 -17.22 -5.90
CA VAL A 113 1.63 -17.85 -7.22
C VAL A 113 2.92 -18.36 -7.86
N THR A 114 2.85 -19.46 -8.60
CA THR A 114 3.97 -20.07 -9.32
C THR A 114 4.04 -19.60 -10.77
N ARG A 115 5.20 -19.78 -11.42
CA ARG A 115 5.36 -19.44 -12.84
C ARG A 115 4.30 -20.11 -13.72
N SER A 116 4.04 -21.40 -13.52
CA SER A 116 3.09 -22.16 -14.34
C SER A 116 1.65 -21.66 -14.18
N GLU A 117 1.23 -21.32 -12.96
CA GLU A 117 -0.10 -20.73 -12.71
C GLU A 117 -0.26 -19.36 -13.37
N ILE A 118 0.81 -18.54 -13.39
CA ILE A 118 0.77 -17.25 -14.11
C ILE A 118 0.58 -17.48 -15.62
N GLU A 119 1.29 -18.44 -16.22
CA GLU A 119 1.16 -18.76 -17.66
C GLU A 119 -0.24 -19.29 -17.98
N GLU A 120 -0.79 -20.12 -17.10
CA GLU A 120 -2.16 -20.66 -17.22
C GLU A 120 -3.20 -19.52 -17.20
N ILE A 121 -3.10 -18.60 -16.25
CA ILE A 121 -4.01 -17.43 -16.16
C ILE A 121 -3.88 -16.52 -17.38
N ARG A 122 -2.66 -16.30 -17.89
CA ARG A 122 -2.44 -15.46 -19.09
C ARG A 122 -2.87 -16.15 -20.38
N GLY A 123 -2.99 -17.47 -20.40
CA GLY A 123 -3.24 -18.26 -21.60
C GLY A 123 -2.08 -18.27 -22.61
N VAL A 124 -0.92 -17.70 -22.25
CA VAL A 124 0.29 -17.65 -23.09
C VAL A 124 1.54 -17.82 -22.23
N SER A 125 2.57 -18.42 -22.82
CA SER A 125 3.88 -18.58 -22.17
C SER A 125 4.53 -17.25 -21.82
N PHE A 126 5.38 -17.24 -20.79
CA PHE A 126 6.14 -16.06 -20.40
C PHE A 126 7.00 -15.53 -21.56
N ALA A 127 6.98 -14.21 -21.77
CA ALA A 127 8.03 -13.56 -22.52
C ALA A 127 9.33 -13.58 -21.70
N THR A 128 10.42 -14.05 -22.30
CA THR A 128 11.75 -14.14 -21.68
C THR A 128 12.13 -12.82 -21.00
N GLY A 129 12.55 -12.86 -19.73
CA GLY A 129 12.98 -11.69 -18.98
C GLY A 129 11.88 -10.88 -18.27
N THR A 130 10.60 -11.18 -18.48
CA THR A 130 9.51 -10.40 -17.85
C THR A 130 9.55 -10.48 -16.33
N LEU A 131 9.71 -11.69 -15.79
CA LEU A 131 9.80 -11.92 -14.36
C LEU A 131 11.11 -11.35 -13.81
N ASP A 132 12.21 -11.47 -14.55
CA ASP A 132 13.52 -10.96 -14.14
C ASP A 132 13.48 -9.44 -13.95
N ILE A 133 12.81 -8.70 -14.84
CA ILE A 133 12.60 -7.25 -14.68
C ILE A 133 11.82 -6.93 -13.39
N LEU A 134 10.80 -7.71 -13.04
CA LEU A 134 10.01 -7.48 -11.82
C LEU A 134 10.81 -7.80 -10.55
N LEU A 135 11.72 -8.78 -10.62
CA LEU A 135 12.67 -9.10 -9.56
C LEU A 135 13.75 -8.00 -9.43
N GLU A 136 14.29 -7.51 -10.54
CA GLU A 136 15.28 -6.41 -10.56
C GLU A 136 14.72 -5.10 -9.99
N LEU A 137 13.44 -4.82 -10.25
CA LEU A 137 12.74 -3.67 -9.65
C LEU A 137 12.41 -3.85 -8.17
N ASN A 138 12.73 -5.01 -7.58
CA ASN A 138 12.37 -5.40 -6.23
C ASN A 138 10.86 -5.33 -5.95
N TRP A 139 9.98 -5.36 -6.97
CA TRP A 139 8.52 -5.34 -6.74
C TRP A 139 7.96 -6.71 -6.43
N VAL A 140 8.65 -7.75 -6.89
CA VAL A 140 8.32 -9.15 -6.67
C VAL A 140 9.52 -9.84 -6.05
N ARG A 141 9.28 -10.84 -5.20
CA ARG A 141 10.32 -11.72 -4.66
C ARG A 141 9.84 -13.17 -4.55
N PRO A 142 10.76 -14.15 -4.51
CA PRO A 142 10.43 -15.50 -4.11
C PRO A 142 9.93 -15.54 -2.66
N SER A 143 8.89 -16.33 -2.39
CA SER A 143 8.37 -16.56 -1.02
C SER A 143 8.55 -17.99 -0.52
N GLY A 144 8.85 -18.94 -1.40
CA GLY A 144 8.95 -20.34 -1.04
C GLY A 144 8.75 -21.27 -2.23
N ARG A 145 8.50 -22.55 -1.96
CA ARG A 145 8.19 -23.56 -2.97
C ARG A 145 6.85 -24.20 -2.66
N LYS A 146 6.04 -24.44 -3.69
CA LYS A 146 4.73 -25.09 -3.56
C LYS A 146 4.92 -26.58 -3.27
N ASN A 147 4.12 -27.14 -2.37
CA ASN A 147 4.16 -28.57 -2.00
C ASN A 147 3.42 -29.45 -3.02
N VAL A 148 3.90 -29.44 -4.27
CA VAL A 148 3.40 -30.25 -5.39
C VAL A 148 4.59 -30.90 -6.11
N PRO A 149 4.38 -31.94 -6.94
CA PRO A 149 5.47 -32.53 -7.74
C PRO A 149 6.25 -31.46 -8.51
N GLY A 150 7.59 -31.54 -8.46
CA GLY A 150 8.49 -30.54 -9.04
C GLY A 150 8.81 -29.34 -8.13
N LYS A 151 8.09 -29.15 -7.01
CA LYS A 151 8.30 -28.08 -6.01
C LYS A 151 8.62 -26.70 -6.64
N PRO A 152 7.72 -26.17 -7.51
CA PRO A 152 7.96 -24.91 -8.20
C PRO A 152 8.05 -23.73 -7.21
N ILE A 153 8.82 -22.71 -7.58
CA ILE A 153 9.00 -21.48 -6.80
C ILE A 153 7.72 -20.65 -6.84
N GLN A 154 7.34 -20.09 -5.68
CA GLN A 154 6.24 -19.15 -5.53
C GLN A 154 6.75 -17.72 -5.42
N TYR A 155 6.00 -16.79 -5.98
CA TYR A 155 6.28 -15.36 -6.04
C TYR A 155 5.23 -14.57 -5.28
N ILE A 156 5.68 -13.50 -4.62
CA ILE A 156 4.86 -12.52 -3.90
C ILE A 156 5.39 -11.11 -4.14
N THR A 157 4.59 -10.10 -3.85
CA THR A 157 4.97 -8.69 -3.86
C THR A 157 5.81 -8.32 -2.64
N THR A 158 6.54 -7.22 -2.75
CA THR A 158 7.37 -6.67 -1.67
C THR A 158 6.79 -5.40 -1.07
N ASP A 159 7.43 -4.89 -0.01
CA ASP A 159 7.10 -3.57 0.54
C ASP A 159 7.48 -2.44 -0.43
N ASP A 160 8.44 -2.65 -1.33
CA ASP A 160 8.82 -1.68 -2.35
C ASP A 160 7.71 -1.50 -3.38
N PHE A 161 6.97 -2.56 -3.70
CA PHE A 161 5.74 -2.46 -4.48
C PHE A 161 4.72 -1.57 -3.76
N LEU A 162 4.45 -1.82 -2.47
CA LEU A 162 3.51 -1.02 -1.70
C LEU A 162 3.93 0.45 -1.62
N SER A 163 5.21 0.70 -1.41
CA SER A 163 5.83 2.02 -1.39
C SER A 163 5.70 2.74 -2.75
N HIS A 164 5.88 2.02 -3.86
CA HIS A 164 5.77 2.57 -5.21
C HIS A 164 4.34 2.97 -5.53
N PHE A 165 3.37 2.11 -5.23
CA PHE A 165 1.94 2.35 -5.48
C PHE A 165 1.23 3.13 -4.37
N ASN A 166 1.97 3.53 -3.32
CA ASN A 166 1.48 4.31 -2.19
C ASN A 166 0.30 3.63 -1.44
N LEU A 167 0.43 2.33 -1.22
CA LEU A 167 -0.55 1.45 -0.56
C LEU A 167 -0.06 1.07 0.84
N GLN A 168 -0.95 0.98 1.84
CA GLN A 168 -0.56 0.47 3.17
C GLN A 168 -0.51 -1.04 3.18
N LYS A 169 -1.48 -1.65 2.52
CA LYS A 169 -1.68 -3.10 2.46
C LYS A 169 -2.12 -3.48 1.06
N LEU A 170 -1.91 -4.76 0.72
CA LEU A 170 -2.39 -5.33 -0.54
C LEU A 170 -3.92 -5.28 -0.66
N THR A 171 -4.63 -5.29 0.47
CA THR A 171 -6.09 -5.17 0.53
C THR A 171 -6.61 -3.80 0.10
N ASP A 172 -5.74 -2.79 0.01
CA ASP A 172 -6.12 -1.44 -0.45
C ASP A 172 -6.21 -1.35 -1.97
N LEU A 173 -5.84 -2.42 -2.68
CA LEU A 173 -6.00 -2.50 -4.12
C LEU A 173 -7.48 -2.62 -4.48
N PRO A 174 -7.91 -1.92 -5.54
CA PRO A 174 -9.30 -1.96 -5.96
C PRO A 174 -9.67 -3.36 -6.41
N ASN A 175 -10.82 -3.86 -5.96
CA ASN A 175 -11.32 -5.14 -6.42
C ASN A 175 -11.98 -4.99 -7.82
N VAL A 176 -12.26 -6.12 -8.49
CA VAL A 176 -12.86 -6.13 -9.84
C VAL A 176 -14.22 -5.39 -9.85
N GLU A 177 -15.02 -5.53 -8.79
CA GLU A 177 -16.32 -4.88 -8.69
C GLU A 177 -16.18 -3.35 -8.56
N GLU A 178 -15.20 -2.86 -7.79
CA GLU A 178 -14.86 -1.45 -7.62
C GLU A 178 -14.30 -0.84 -8.90
N LEU A 179 -13.48 -1.59 -9.63
CA LEU A 179 -12.99 -1.19 -10.95
C LEU A 179 -14.15 -1.07 -11.96
N GLY A 180 -15.11 -2.01 -11.92
CA GLY A 180 -16.31 -1.95 -12.75
C GLY A 180 -17.23 -0.81 -12.36
N SER A 181 -17.40 -0.56 -11.06
CA SER A 181 -18.21 0.54 -10.51
C SER A 181 -17.61 1.91 -10.86
N ALA A 182 -16.28 2.00 -10.91
CA ALA A 182 -15.55 3.19 -11.33
C ALA A 182 -15.58 3.41 -12.87
N GLY A 183 -16.25 2.54 -13.63
CA GLY A 183 -16.33 2.60 -15.09
C GLY A 183 -14.98 2.32 -15.77
N LEU A 184 -14.05 1.67 -15.07
CA LEU A 184 -12.71 1.40 -15.57
C LEU A 184 -12.63 0.06 -16.32
N ILE A 185 -13.59 -0.84 -16.10
CA ILE A 185 -13.73 -2.14 -16.78
C ILE A 185 -15.21 -2.49 -17.02
N ASP A 186 -15.48 -3.18 -18.13
CA ASP A 186 -16.82 -3.71 -18.45
C ASP A 186 -17.04 -5.07 -17.78
N ASN A 187 -17.91 -5.13 -16.76
CA ASN A 187 -18.19 -6.34 -15.98
C ASN A 187 -18.89 -7.46 -16.75
N SER A 188 -19.32 -7.23 -18.00
CA SER A 188 -20.14 -8.20 -18.76
C SER A 188 -19.37 -9.39 -19.32
N ASN A 189 -18.03 -9.36 -19.34
CA ASN A 189 -17.19 -10.41 -19.95
C ASN A 189 -16.05 -10.93 -19.06
N ILE A 190 -16.05 -10.62 -17.76
CA ILE A 190 -14.94 -10.95 -16.87
C ILE A 190 -15.35 -12.13 -15.98
N ASP A 191 -14.67 -13.26 -16.13
CA ASP A 191 -14.81 -14.39 -15.22
C ASP A 191 -14.15 -14.02 -13.89
N THR A 192 -14.96 -13.73 -12.86
CA THR A 192 -14.50 -13.32 -11.53
C THR A 192 -13.65 -14.38 -10.83
N THR A 193 -13.67 -15.62 -11.31
CA THR A 193 -12.80 -16.70 -10.82
C THR A 193 -11.34 -16.52 -11.25
N ILE A 194 -11.08 -15.73 -12.29
CA ILE A 194 -9.75 -15.37 -12.79
C ILE A 194 -9.03 -14.42 -11.85
N PHE A 195 -9.72 -13.71 -10.95
CA PHE A 195 -9.10 -12.89 -9.90
C PHE A 195 -9.22 -13.63 -8.57
N GLY A 196 -8.08 -14.00 -7.96
CA GLY A 196 -7.93 -14.87 -6.78
C GLY A 196 -8.63 -14.40 -5.50
N THR A 197 -9.38 -13.32 -5.60
CA THR A 197 -10.33 -12.78 -4.62
C THR A 197 -11.38 -13.78 -4.16
N GLY A 198 -11.71 -14.85 -4.90
CA GLY A 198 -12.73 -15.82 -4.48
C GLY A 198 -12.48 -16.47 -3.10
N LYS A 199 -11.21 -16.64 -2.70
CA LYS A 199 -10.86 -17.20 -1.39
C LYS A 199 -10.92 -16.16 -0.26
N LEU A 200 -10.41 -14.96 -0.52
CA LEU A 200 -10.42 -13.84 0.44
C LEU A 200 -11.84 -13.26 0.66
N TYR A 201 -12.68 -13.33 -0.37
CA TYR A 201 -14.08 -12.91 -0.33
C TYR A 201 -14.95 -13.91 0.43
N LYS A 202 -14.67 -15.22 0.32
CA LYS A 202 -15.33 -16.24 1.15
C LYS A 202 -15.07 -16.01 2.64
N GLU A 203 -13.81 -15.79 3.02
CA GLU A 203 -13.46 -15.47 4.42
C GLU A 203 -14.14 -14.18 4.91
N LYS A 204 -14.13 -13.10 4.11
CA LYS A 204 -14.84 -11.85 4.48
C LYS A 204 -16.36 -12.00 4.55
N MET A 205 -16.98 -12.80 3.68
CA MET A 205 -18.42 -13.05 3.72
C MET A 205 -18.80 -13.98 4.87
N GLU A 206 -17.96 -14.95 5.21
CA GLU A 206 -18.13 -15.82 6.38
C GLU A 206 -17.99 -15.01 7.67
N GLU A 207 -16.95 -14.18 7.83
CA GLU A 207 -16.81 -13.27 8.97
C GLU A 207 -18.00 -12.29 9.08
N LYS A 208 -18.45 -11.71 7.96
CA LYS A 208 -19.57 -10.76 7.98
C LYS A 208 -20.90 -11.45 8.27
N LYS A 209 -21.07 -12.71 7.88
CA LYS A 209 -22.24 -13.54 8.24
C LYS A 209 -22.19 -13.92 9.72
N GLU A 210 -21.06 -14.38 10.24
CA GLU A 210 -20.89 -14.70 11.68
C GLU A 210 -21.21 -13.49 12.56
N ASN A 211 -20.67 -12.32 12.24
CA ASN A 211 -20.97 -11.08 12.97
C ASN A 211 -22.44 -10.65 12.86
N LEU A 212 -23.14 -11.02 11.78
CA LEU A 212 -24.56 -10.71 11.63
C LEU A 212 -25.43 -11.65 12.48
N TYR A 213 -25.11 -12.94 12.53
CA TYR A 213 -25.84 -13.92 13.35
C TYR A 213 -25.61 -13.69 14.84
N SER A 214 -24.39 -13.38 15.27
CA SER A 214 -24.10 -13.07 16.69
C SER A 214 -24.88 -11.85 17.17
N ASN A 215 -24.98 -10.79 16.35
CA ASN A 215 -25.72 -9.58 16.70
C ASN A 215 -27.23 -9.81 16.77
N ILE A 216 -27.77 -10.76 15.98
CA ILE A 216 -29.19 -11.10 16.03
C ILE A 216 -29.50 -11.92 17.28
N ASP A 217 -28.65 -12.89 17.64
CA ASP A 217 -28.82 -13.68 18.86
C ASP A 217 -28.73 -12.80 20.12
N ASP A 218 -27.82 -11.82 20.13
CA ASP A 218 -27.72 -10.84 21.23
C ASP A 218 -28.97 -9.96 21.33
N MET A 219 -29.53 -9.50 20.20
CA MET A 219 -30.77 -8.71 20.18
C MET A 219 -32.01 -9.55 20.58
N LEU A 220 -32.07 -10.82 20.20
CA LEU A 220 -33.15 -11.72 20.57
C LEU A 220 -33.12 -12.05 22.06
N ASN A 221 -31.93 -12.29 22.63
CA ASN A 221 -31.79 -12.49 24.08
C ASN A 221 -32.17 -11.21 24.85
N GLN A 222 -31.78 -10.05 24.36
CA GLN A 222 -32.11 -8.77 25.01
C GLN A 222 -33.61 -8.43 24.93
N SER A 223 -34.34 -8.96 23.94
CA SER A 223 -35.80 -8.80 23.84
C SER A 223 -36.56 -9.83 24.67
N LEU A 224 -36.02 -11.04 24.87
CA LEU A 224 -36.56 -12.05 25.78
C LEU A 224 -36.42 -11.64 27.25
N GLU A 225 -35.34 -10.95 27.62
CA GLU A 225 -35.14 -10.42 28.99
C GLU A 225 -36.10 -9.26 29.34
N LEU A 226 -36.70 -8.59 28.34
CA LEU A 226 -37.65 -7.49 28.55
C LEU A 226 -39.10 -7.94 28.73
N GLU A 227 -39.40 -9.22 28.55
CA GLU A 227 -40.75 -9.79 28.74
C GLU A 227 -40.94 -10.48 30.11
N GLU A 228 -39.90 -10.54 30.96
CA GLU A 228 -39.95 -11.16 32.30
C GLU A 228 -39.90 -10.17 33.50
N GLU A 229 -40.05 -8.85 33.29
CA GLU A 229 -40.26 -7.87 34.38
C GLU A 229 -41.67 -7.27 34.43
#